data_AF-A0A3Q0IMD2-F1
#
_entry.id   AF-A0A3Q0IMD2-F1
#
_cell.length_a   1.000
_cell.length_b   1.000
_cell.length_c   1.000
_cell.angle_alpha   90.00
_cell.angle_beta   90.00
_cell.angle_gamma   90.00
#
_symmetry.space_group_name_H-M   'P 1'
#
loop_
_entity.id
_entity.type
_entity.pdbx_description
1 polymer ?
#
loop_
_entity_poly.entity_id
_entity_poly.type
_entity_poly.pdbx_seq_one_letter_code
_entity_poly.pdbx_strand_id
1 'polypeptide(L)'
;MSLPVFLCLQTKSLGLVRADYLLDTSLIKQVEINSIASSLAGIAQQISLLNRYVLTELGHHEKLKNLPENKALTGLAEGIVEAWNVFNDPTSLVLFVVEDVTYNICDQRFLEFEVRNINHNIRVVRKTHTEIGKFARLTEDKTMIVDGSPVAVIYFRAGYTPDHYYSQLEWDARLLMERSTAIKCPSIHYHLAGAKKVQQALAKEGTLEKFLSDPNQIQAVKEIFTGLWSLDYDKEGDAAVEMALKDPGKYVLKPQREGGGNNIYGDLIPEVSFLV
;
A
#
# COMPACT_ATOMS: atom_id res chain seq x y z
N MET A 1 5.62 12.13 32.69
CA MET A 1 6.32 11.18 31.79
C MET A 1 6.39 11.82 30.42
N SER A 2 7.58 12.25 30.01
CA SER A 2 7.83 12.75 28.65
C SER A 2 7.65 11.59 27.67
N LEU A 3 6.78 11.76 26.68
CA LEU A 3 6.72 10.84 25.53
C LEU A 3 8.12 10.78 24.89
N PRO A 4 8.65 9.59 24.57
CA PRO A 4 9.91 9.50 23.86
C PRO A 4 9.80 10.21 22.50
N VAL A 5 10.74 11.10 22.26
CA VAL A 5 10.93 11.87 21.04
C VAL A 5 11.05 10.93 19.83
N PHE A 6 10.12 11.08 18.88
CA PHE A 6 10.09 10.60 17.49
C PHE A 6 10.75 9.24 17.18
N LEU A 7 9.93 8.19 17.07
CA LEU A 7 10.29 6.89 16.50
C LEU A 7 10.78 6.96 15.04
N CYS A 8 10.53 8.07 14.33
CA CYS A 8 10.86 8.23 12.91
C CYS A 8 11.78 9.45 12.72
N LEU A 9 13.08 9.20 12.53
CA LEU A 9 14.09 10.25 12.27
C LEU A 9 13.92 10.90 10.90
N GLN A 10 13.51 10.12 9.90
CA GLN A 10 13.28 10.60 8.55
C GLN A 10 11.89 11.23 8.45
N THR A 11 11.84 12.50 8.07
CA THR A 11 10.60 13.30 7.92
C THR A 11 9.97 13.19 6.54
N LYS A 12 10.72 12.69 5.55
CA LYS A 12 10.25 12.46 4.18
C LYS A 12 9.75 11.03 4.02
N SER A 13 8.65 10.86 3.30
CA SER A 13 8.07 9.56 3.00
C SER A 13 7.57 9.53 1.56
N LEU A 14 7.74 8.39 0.91
CA LEU A 14 7.20 8.14 -0.43
C LEU A 14 5.93 7.30 -0.28
N GLY A 15 4.85 7.72 -0.94
CA GLY A 15 3.58 6.99 -0.97
C GLY A 15 3.28 6.49 -2.38
N LEU A 16 3.51 5.19 -2.63
CA LEU A 16 3.05 4.52 -3.85
C LEU A 16 1.75 3.78 -3.54
N VAL A 17 0.65 4.53 -3.56
CA VAL A 17 -0.68 4.08 -3.10
C VAL A 17 -1.58 3.70 -4.27
N ARG A 18 -2.57 2.83 -4.01
CA ARG A 18 -3.63 2.48 -4.98
C ARG A 18 -5.00 2.56 -4.32
N ALA A 19 -5.91 3.30 -4.93
CA ALA A 19 -7.31 3.36 -4.49
C ALA A 19 -8.14 2.46 -5.41
N ASP A 20 -8.84 1.49 -4.83
CA ASP A 20 -9.60 0.49 -5.57
C ASP A 20 -11.09 0.84 -5.51
N TYR A 21 -11.76 0.79 -6.65
CA TYR A 21 -13.16 1.19 -6.80
C TYR A 21 -13.98 0.11 -7.50
N LEU A 22 -15.25 0.00 -7.13
CA LEU A 22 -16.27 -0.73 -7.88
C LEU A 22 -17.37 0.24 -8.32
N LEU A 23 -18.01 -0.06 -9.44
CA LEU A 23 -19.18 0.67 -9.91
C LEU A 23 -20.42 0.09 -9.22
N ASP A 24 -21.02 0.87 -8.33
CA ASP A 24 -22.31 0.58 -7.73
C ASP A 24 -23.40 1.31 -8.52
N THR A 25 -24.15 0.56 -9.32
CA THR A 25 -25.08 1.07 -10.36
C THR A 25 -24.42 2.10 -11.29
N SER A 26 -24.46 3.38 -10.96
CA SER A 26 -23.87 4.48 -11.74
C SER A 26 -22.80 5.28 -11.00
N LEU A 27 -22.51 4.95 -9.73
CA LEU A 27 -21.56 5.68 -8.91
C LEU A 27 -20.35 4.80 -8.57
N ILE A 28 -19.15 5.36 -8.67
CA ILE A 28 -17.96 4.66 -8.20
C ILE A 28 -17.90 4.69 -6.68
N LYS A 29 -17.60 3.55 -6.08
CA LYS A 29 -17.49 3.37 -4.63
C LYS A 29 -16.14 2.77 -4.29
N GLN A 30 -15.47 3.37 -3.33
CA GLN A 30 -14.15 2.91 -2.88
C GLN A 30 -14.29 1.60 -2.11
N VAL A 31 -13.58 0.58 -2.56
CA VAL A 31 -13.48 -0.72 -1.87
C VAL A 31 -12.44 -0.66 -0.77
N GLU A 32 -11.27 -0.07 -1.07
CA GLU A 32 -10.14 0.08 -0.16
C GLU A 32 -9.09 1.07 -0.68
N ILE A 33 -8.19 1.47 0.22
CA ILE A 33 -6.93 2.16 -0.10
C ILE A 33 -5.79 1.22 0.25
N ASN A 34 -4.97 0.88 -0.73
CA ASN A 34 -3.75 0.12 -0.57
C ASN A 34 -2.59 1.10 -0.38
N SER A 35 -2.03 1.17 0.83
CA SER A 35 -0.91 2.07 1.16
C SER A 35 0.44 1.38 1.24
N ILE A 36 0.48 0.05 1.21
CA ILE A 36 1.70 -0.77 1.24
C ILE A 36 1.66 -1.81 0.13
N ALA A 37 2.81 -2.06 -0.50
CA ALA A 37 3.01 -3.14 -1.47
C ALA A 37 1.97 -3.23 -2.60
N SER A 38 1.37 -2.10 -2.99
CA SER A 38 0.43 -2.00 -4.11
C SER A 38 1.03 -2.62 -5.36
N SER A 39 0.41 -3.70 -5.83
CA SER A 39 0.92 -4.49 -6.95
C SER A 39 0.31 -4.07 -8.30
N LEU A 40 0.79 -4.70 -9.37
CA LEU A 40 0.24 -4.71 -10.73
C LEU A 40 0.55 -3.47 -11.57
N ALA A 41 1.29 -2.48 -11.07
CA ALA A 41 1.67 -1.33 -11.89
C ALA A 41 2.48 -1.75 -13.14
N GLY A 42 3.41 -2.70 -12.98
CA GLY A 42 4.21 -3.23 -14.09
C GLY A 42 3.35 -4.01 -15.08
N ILE A 43 2.53 -4.92 -14.57
CA ILE A 43 1.68 -5.80 -15.40
C ILE A 43 0.56 -5.01 -16.08
N ALA A 44 -0.10 -4.07 -15.39
CA ALA A 44 -1.23 -3.31 -15.92
C ALA A 44 -0.84 -2.45 -17.12
N GLN A 45 0.38 -1.90 -17.12
CA GLN A 45 0.91 -1.19 -18.28
C GLN A 45 1.07 -2.13 -19.49
N GLN A 46 1.58 -3.35 -19.28
CA GLN A 46 1.70 -4.35 -20.35
C GLN A 46 0.33 -4.83 -20.86
N ILE A 47 -0.65 -5.01 -19.99
CA ILE A 47 -2.03 -5.36 -20.38
C ILE A 47 -2.64 -4.28 -21.28
N SER A 48 -2.38 -2.99 -21.01
CA SER A 48 -2.85 -1.90 -21.88
C SER A 48 -2.28 -2.00 -23.29
N LEU A 49 -0.97 -2.32 -23.42
CA LEU A 49 -0.32 -2.53 -24.71
C LEU A 49 -0.86 -3.76 -25.43
N LEU A 50 -1.06 -4.87 -24.71
CA LEU A 50 -1.64 -6.10 -25.26
C LEU A 50 -3.06 -5.86 -25.80
N ASN A 51 -3.92 -5.15 -25.05
CA ASN A 51 -5.27 -4.83 -25.49
C ASN A 51 -5.27 -3.97 -26.77
N ARG A 52 -4.35 -3.01 -26.88
CA ARG A 52 -4.19 -2.20 -28.10
C ARG A 52 -3.75 -3.05 -29.29
N TYR A 53 -2.78 -3.94 -29.08
CA TYR A 53 -2.32 -4.87 -30.11
C TYR A 53 -3.48 -5.75 -30.59
N VAL A 54 -4.20 -6.41 -29.68
CA VAL A 54 -5.33 -7.30 -30.02
C VAL A 54 -6.43 -6.56 -30.80
N LEU A 55 -6.82 -5.34 -30.38
CA LEU A 55 -7.81 -4.55 -31.12
C LEU A 55 -7.34 -4.19 -32.54
N THR A 56 -6.05 -3.93 -32.71
CA THR A 56 -5.45 -3.62 -34.01
C THR A 56 -5.53 -4.84 -34.94
N GLU A 57 -5.13 -6.01 -34.46
CA GLU A 57 -5.18 -7.27 -35.21
C GLU A 57 -6.61 -7.68 -35.60
N LEU A 58 -7.60 -7.34 -34.75
CA LEU A 58 -9.02 -7.58 -35.04
C LEU A 58 -9.65 -6.50 -35.94
N GLY A 59 -8.88 -5.52 -36.42
CA GLY A 59 -9.36 -4.44 -37.30
C GLY A 59 -10.11 -3.31 -36.58
N HIS A 60 -10.22 -3.33 -35.25
CA HIS A 60 -10.97 -2.37 -34.42
C HIS A 60 -10.17 -1.10 -34.07
N HIS A 61 -9.56 -0.47 -35.06
CA HIS A 61 -8.72 0.72 -34.88
C HIS A 61 -9.48 1.90 -34.28
N GLU A 62 -10.77 2.04 -34.59
CA GLU A 62 -11.65 3.09 -34.10
C GLU A 62 -11.87 3.05 -32.58
N LYS A 63 -11.67 1.87 -31.95
CA LYS A 63 -11.84 1.67 -30.50
C LYS A 63 -10.59 2.00 -29.70
N LEU A 64 -9.42 2.12 -30.33
CA LEU A 64 -8.15 2.37 -29.64
C LEU A 64 -8.16 3.69 -28.83
N LYS A 65 -8.91 4.69 -29.30
CA LYS A 65 -9.10 5.98 -28.61
C LYS A 65 -9.87 5.87 -27.28
N ASN A 66 -10.63 4.80 -27.09
CA ASN A 66 -11.39 4.55 -25.87
C ASN A 66 -10.56 3.83 -24.80
N LEU A 67 -9.41 3.27 -25.17
CA LEU A 67 -8.50 2.67 -24.19
C LEU A 67 -7.69 3.76 -23.49
N PRO A 68 -7.70 3.80 -22.15
CA PRO A 68 -6.89 4.77 -21.42
C PRO A 68 -5.40 4.48 -21.62
N GLU A 69 -4.60 5.55 -21.67
CA GLU A 69 -3.17 5.42 -21.50
C GLU A 69 -2.88 4.92 -20.08
N ASN A 70 -1.90 4.03 -19.93
CA ASN A 70 -1.49 3.52 -18.64
C ASN A 70 0.02 3.69 -18.48
N LYS A 71 0.41 4.61 -17.60
CA LYS A 71 1.81 4.92 -17.24
C LYS A 71 2.13 4.53 -15.79
N ALA A 72 1.39 3.59 -15.21
CA ALA A 72 1.54 3.23 -13.81
C ALA A 72 2.98 2.81 -13.47
N LEU A 73 3.60 1.96 -14.30
CA LEU A 73 4.98 1.51 -14.08
C LEU A 73 5.96 2.69 -14.04
N THR A 74 5.93 3.52 -15.09
CA THR A 74 6.83 4.66 -15.23
C THR A 74 6.60 5.68 -14.11
N GLY A 75 5.36 6.02 -13.79
CA GLY A 75 5.06 6.96 -12.70
C GLY A 75 5.49 6.47 -11.31
N LEU A 76 5.34 5.16 -11.01
CA LEU A 76 5.88 4.61 -9.76
C LEU A 76 7.42 4.62 -9.75
N ALA A 77 8.06 4.34 -10.88
CA ALA A 77 9.52 4.37 -11.00
C ALA A 77 10.07 5.79 -10.81
N GLU A 78 9.46 6.79 -11.44
CA GLU A 78 9.76 8.21 -11.27
C GLU A 78 9.67 8.63 -9.80
N GLY A 79 8.64 8.19 -9.08
CA GLY A 79 8.51 8.45 -7.64
C GLY A 79 9.67 7.88 -6.79
N ILE A 80 10.17 6.69 -7.13
CA ILE A 80 11.33 6.08 -6.46
C ILE A 80 12.62 6.85 -6.79
N VAL A 81 12.81 7.20 -8.07
CA VAL A 81 13.98 7.97 -8.53
C VAL A 81 14.01 9.33 -7.84
N GLU A 82 12.86 10.01 -7.76
CA GLU A 82 12.77 11.31 -7.10
C GLU A 82 13.02 11.21 -5.60
N ALA A 83 12.50 10.19 -4.92
CA ALA A 83 12.84 9.95 -3.51
C ALA A 83 14.35 9.75 -3.31
N TRP A 84 15.02 9.01 -4.21
CA TRP A 84 16.47 8.83 -4.16
C TRP A 84 17.23 10.16 -4.41
N ASN A 85 16.79 10.96 -5.39
CA ASN A 85 17.35 12.30 -5.65
C ASN A 85 17.20 13.22 -4.43
N VAL A 86 16.05 13.19 -3.78
CA VAL A 86 15.74 13.98 -2.58
C VAL A 86 16.54 13.53 -1.35
N PHE A 87 16.96 12.26 -1.30
CA PHE A 87 17.91 11.76 -0.31
C PHE A 87 19.33 12.29 -0.57
N ASN A 88 19.70 12.46 -1.85
CA ASN A 88 20.90 13.15 -2.32
C ASN A 88 22.24 12.54 -1.88
N ASP A 89 22.36 11.22 -1.97
CA ASP A 89 23.62 10.49 -1.80
C ASP A 89 23.85 9.57 -3.01
N PRO A 90 24.79 9.88 -3.92
CA PRO A 90 25.02 9.08 -5.12
C PRO A 90 25.62 7.70 -4.83
N THR A 91 26.14 7.45 -3.62
CA THR A 91 26.70 6.15 -3.21
C THR A 91 25.63 5.20 -2.64
N SER A 92 24.43 5.72 -2.40
CA SER A 92 23.33 5.00 -1.78
C SER A 92 22.55 4.13 -2.76
N LEU A 93 21.89 3.10 -2.24
CA LEU A 93 21.05 2.19 -3.00
C LEU A 93 19.57 2.33 -2.67
N VAL A 94 18.72 1.77 -3.54
CA VAL A 94 17.30 1.52 -3.29
C VAL A 94 17.12 0.06 -2.88
N LEU A 95 16.53 -0.15 -1.70
CA LEU A 95 16.25 -1.47 -1.15
C LEU A 95 14.81 -1.87 -1.43
N PHE A 96 14.61 -2.96 -2.17
CA PHE A 96 13.31 -3.61 -2.31
C PHE A 96 13.19 -4.69 -1.23
N VAL A 97 12.24 -4.52 -0.32
CA VAL A 97 11.91 -5.53 0.70
C VAL A 97 10.91 -6.50 0.09
N VAL A 98 11.27 -7.78 -0.06
CA VAL A 98 10.52 -8.76 -0.85
C VAL A 98 10.11 -9.97 -0.02
N GLU A 99 9.14 -10.73 -0.53
CA GLU A 99 8.71 -12.02 0.03
C GLU A 99 9.81 -13.07 -0.17
N ASP A 100 9.87 -14.10 0.70
CA ASP A 100 10.81 -15.22 0.55
C ASP A 100 10.60 -15.95 -0.77
N VAL A 101 9.34 -16.12 -1.17
CA VAL A 101 8.93 -16.65 -2.48
C VAL A 101 8.03 -15.62 -3.15
N THR A 102 8.58 -14.93 -4.14
CA THR A 102 7.84 -13.92 -4.90
C THR A 102 7.13 -14.58 -6.10
N TYR A 103 5.83 -14.84 -6.00
CA TYR A 103 5.03 -15.34 -7.13
C TYR A 103 4.83 -14.29 -8.22
N ASN A 104 4.66 -13.02 -7.83
CA ASN A 104 4.47 -11.91 -8.78
C ASN A 104 5.78 -11.18 -9.10
N ILE A 105 6.85 -11.93 -9.40
CA ILE A 105 8.19 -11.36 -9.54
C ILE A 105 8.32 -10.46 -10.77
N CYS A 106 7.60 -10.75 -11.86
CA CYS A 106 7.64 -9.95 -13.08
C CYS A 106 7.21 -8.50 -12.83
N ASP A 107 6.11 -8.30 -12.09
CA ASP A 107 5.62 -6.96 -11.71
C ASP A 107 6.70 -6.16 -10.95
N GLN A 108 7.40 -6.82 -10.02
CA GLN A 108 8.47 -6.19 -9.24
C GLN A 108 9.72 -5.90 -10.08
N ARG A 109 10.09 -6.82 -10.98
CA ARG A 109 11.27 -6.68 -11.84
C ARG A 109 11.07 -5.59 -12.90
N PHE A 110 9.87 -5.44 -13.44
CA PHE A 110 9.57 -4.32 -14.33
C PHE A 110 9.82 -2.99 -13.65
N LEU A 111 9.38 -2.82 -12.39
CA LEU A 111 9.65 -1.59 -11.63
C LEU A 111 11.15 -1.39 -11.35
N GLU A 112 11.86 -2.45 -10.97
CA GLU A 112 13.31 -2.41 -10.79
C GLU A 112 14.05 -1.96 -12.05
N PHE A 113 13.68 -2.51 -13.21
CA PHE A 113 14.30 -2.18 -14.48
C PHE A 113 13.96 -0.76 -14.92
N GLU A 114 12.72 -0.33 -14.72
CA GLU A 114 12.31 1.03 -15.08
C GLU A 114 13.01 2.09 -14.22
N VAL A 115 13.18 1.85 -12.92
CA VAL A 115 13.99 2.74 -12.05
C VAL A 115 15.41 2.91 -12.60
N ARG A 116 16.06 1.80 -13.01
CA ARG A 116 17.41 1.86 -13.61
C ARG A 116 17.42 2.44 -15.02
N ASN A 117 16.33 2.29 -15.76
CA ASN A 117 16.18 2.86 -17.10
C ASN A 117 16.11 4.39 -17.02
N ILE A 118 15.37 4.93 -16.04
CA ILE A 118 15.29 6.37 -15.77
C ILE A 118 16.62 6.92 -15.22
N ASN A 119 17.26 6.21 -14.29
CA ASN A 119 18.56 6.61 -13.75
C ASN A 119 19.50 5.40 -13.56
N HIS A 120 20.45 5.27 -14.49
CA HIS A 120 21.42 4.16 -14.50
C HIS A 120 22.36 4.11 -13.29
N ASN A 121 22.49 5.20 -12.54
CA ASN A 121 23.34 5.25 -11.33
C ASN A 121 22.66 4.59 -10.12
N ILE A 122 21.33 4.40 -10.15
CA ILE A 122 20.61 3.83 -9.02
C ILE A 122 20.82 2.32 -8.98
N ARG A 123 21.52 1.85 -7.94
CA ARG A 123 21.58 0.42 -7.62
C ARG A 123 20.33 0.03 -6.85
N VAL A 124 19.60 -0.95 -7.38
CA VAL A 124 18.47 -1.59 -6.69
C VAL A 124 18.91 -2.96 -6.19
N VAL A 125 18.72 -3.23 -4.89
CA VAL A 125 18.95 -4.56 -4.28
C VAL A 125 17.66 -5.08 -3.68
N ARG A 126 17.54 -6.41 -3.58
CA ARG A 126 16.35 -7.10 -3.08
C ARG A 126 16.75 -7.90 -1.86
N LYS A 127 16.02 -7.75 -0.75
CA LYS A 127 16.25 -8.52 0.48
C LYS A 127 14.92 -8.86 1.14
N THR A 128 14.86 -10.02 1.76
CA THR A 128 13.79 -10.42 2.68
C THR A 128 13.95 -9.72 4.04
N HIS A 129 12.91 -9.70 4.88
CA HIS A 129 13.04 -9.22 6.26
C HIS A 129 14.11 -10.01 7.03
N THR A 130 14.17 -11.33 6.83
CA THR A 130 15.16 -12.22 7.44
C THR A 130 16.60 -11.84 7.07
N GLU A 131 16.88 -11.58 5.80
CA GLU A 131 18.22 -11.15 5.35
C GLU A 131 18.58 -9.77 5.91
N ILE A 132 17.61 -8.86 5.97
CA ILE A 132 17.82 -7.53 6.57
C ILE A 132 18.16 -7.68 8.05
N GLY A 133 17.39 -8.48 8.80
CA GLY A 133 17.64 -8.72 10.23
C GLY A 133 19.01 -9.36 10.51
N LYS A 134 19.53 -10.18 9.58
CA LYS A 134 20.84 -10.84 9.73
C LYS A 134 22.01 -9.96 9.33
N PHE A 135 21.87 -9.16 8.28
CA PHE A 135 23.01 -8.58 7.58
C PHE A 135 22.99 -7.06 7.45
N ALA A 136 21.85 -6.40 7.67
CA ALA A 136 21.80 -4.96 7.70
C ALA A 136 22.30 -4.43 9.04
N ARG A 137 22.90 -3.24 9.03
CA ARG A 137 23.31 -2.54 10.26
C ARG A 137 22.92 -1.08 10.20
N LEU A 138 22.76 -0.49 11.37
CA LEU A 138 22.50 0.93 11.55
C LEU A 138 23.75 1.59 12.12
N THR A 139 24.27 2.62 11.45
CA THR A 139 25.39 3.43 11.96
C THR A 139 24.94 4.37 13.08
N GLU A 140 25.90 5.05 13.72
CA GLU A 140 25.62 6.00 14.81
C GLU A 140 24.69 7.15 14.36
N ASP A 141 24.93 7.68 13.16
CA ASP A 141 24.11 8.70 12.48
C ASP A 141 22.80 8.15 11.89
N LYS A 142 22.45 6.90 12.19
CA LYS A 142 21.19 6.26 11.78
C LYS A 142 21.09 5.98 10.28
N THR A 143 22.21 5.96 9.58
CA THR A 143 22.29 5.49 8.20
C THR A 143 22.23 3.95 8.18
N MET A 144 21.27 3.40 7.43
CA MET A 144 21.17 1.96 7.24
C MET A 144 22.16 1.53 6.16
N ILE A 145 22.94 0.48 6.44
CA ILE A 145 23.91 -0.10 5.52
C ILE A 145 23.45 -1.51 5.15
N VAL A 146 23.39 -1.79 3.84
CA VAL A 146 23.13 -3.11 3.25
C VAL A 146 24.16 -3.39 2.18
N ASP A 147 24.76 -4.59 2.19
CA ASP A 147 25.80 -5.00 1.25
C ASP A 147 26.95 -3.98 1.11
N GLY A 148 27.29 -3.29 2.21
CA GLY A 148 28.36 -2.29 2.27
C GLY A 148 27.99 -0.88 1.79
N SER A 149 26.75 -0.65 1.33
CA SER A 149 26.30 0.65 0.82
C SER A 149 25.19 1.27 1.69
N PRO A 150 25.13 2.62 1.80
CA PRO A 150 24.00 3.33 2.40
C PRO A 150 22.68 3.03 1.67
N VAL A 151 21.57 3.00 2.41
CA VAL A 151 20.22 2.85 1.84
C VAL A 151 19.52 4.21 1.82
N ALA A 152 19.14 4.69 0.63
CA ALA A 152 18.38 5.94 0.47
C ALA A 152 16.88 5.73 0.54
N VAL A 153 16.37 4.69 -0.13
CA VAL A 153 14.93 4.40 -0.23
C VAL A 153 14.67 2.94 0.11
N ILE A 154 13.65 2.69 0.92
CA ILE A 154 13.16 1.35 1.27
C ILE A 154 11.77 1.19 0.68
N TYR A 155 11.65 0.37 -0.35
CA TYR A 155 10.39 0.06 -1.02
C TYR A 155 9.87 -1.30 -0.57
N PHE A 156 8.69 -1.32 0.05
CA PHE A 156 8.08 -2.53 0.57
C PHE A 156 7.23 -3.23 -0.50
N ARG A 157 7.61 -4.48 -0.80
CA ARG A 157 6.80 -5.50 -1.49
C ARG A 157 6.49 -6.70 -0.58
N ALA A 158 6.78 -6.57 0.72
CA ALA A 158 6.48 -7.51 1.78
C ALA A 158 6.22 -6.73 3.09
N GLY A 159 5.89 -7.44 4.19
CA GLY A 159 5.65 -6.83 5.50
C GLY A 159 4.22 -6.27 5.72
N TYR A 160 3.27 -6.65 4.85
CA TYR A 160 1.84 -6.27 4.94
C TYR A 160 0.93 -7.37 5.54
N THR A 161 1.43 -8.59 5.72
CA THR A 161 0.75 -9.71 6.41
C THR A 161 1.63 -10.22 7.56
N PRO A 162 1.05 -10.70 8.67
CA PRO A 162 1.81 -11.38 9.73
C PRO A 162 2.67 -12.54 9.25
N ASP A 163 2.28 -13.21 8.15
CA ASP A 163 3.02 -14.35 7.61
C ASP A 163 4.42 -13.97 7.10
N HIS A 164 4.72 -12.68 6.95
CA HIS A 164 6.07 -12.19 6.63
C HIS A 164 6.97 -12.00 7.87
N TYR A 165 6.45 -12.27 9.06
CA TYR A 165 7.12 -12.05 10.34
C TYR A 165 7.19 -13.36 11.14
N TYR A 166 8.12 -14.23 10.77
CA TYR A 166 8.26 -15.57 11.36
C TYR A 166 8.75 -15.56 12.81
N SER A 167 9.46 -14.50 13.20
CA SER A 167 10.08 -14.35 14.51
C SER A 167 10.30 -12.87 14.87
N GLN A 168 10.87 -12.63 16.05
CA GLN A 168 11.28 -11.28 16.48
C GLN A 168 12.31 -10.65 15.54
N LEU A 169 13.09 -11.47 14.81
CA LEU A 169 14.12 -10.99 13.88
C LEU A 169 13.53 -10.10 12.78
N GLU A 170 12.40 -10.48 12.20
CA GLU A 170 11.74 -9.74 11.13
C GLU A 170 11.11 -8.44 11.66
N TRP A 171 10.60 -8.48 12.91
CA TRP A 171 10.10 -7.29 13.60
C TRP A 171 11.22 -6.30 13.90
N ASP A 172 12.37 -6.80 14.38
CA ASP A 172 13.56 -5.98 14.65
C ASP A 172 14.12 -5.40 13.35
N ALA A 173 14.10 -6.16 12.25
CA ALA A 173 14.44 -5.67 10.92
C ALA A 173 13.52 -4.52 10.48
N ARG A 174 12.20 -4.66 10.68
CA ARG A 174 11.25 -3.59 10.38
C ARG A 174 11.51 -2.35 11.23
N LEU A 175 11.76 -2.51 12.52
CA LEU A 175 12.10 -1.39 13.41
C LEU A 175 13.42 -0.72 13.02
N LEU A 176 14.44 -1.49 12.65
CA LEU A 176 15.72 -0.98 12.15
C LEU A 176 15.53 -0.10 10.91
N MET A 177 14.72 -0.57 9.95
CA MET A 177 14.37 0.20 8.75
C MET A 177 13.65 1.51 9.10
N GLU A 178 12.63 1.48 9.95
CA GLU A 178 11.87 2.68 10.33
C GLU A 178 12.74 3.71 11.08
N ARG A 179 13.64 3.25 11.95
CA ARG A 179 14.59 4.11 12.69
C ARG A 179 15.70 4.70 11.83
N SER A 180 15.88 4.21 10.61
CA SER A 180 16.93 4.71 9.72
C SER A 180 16.58 6.05 9.06
N THR A 181 17.61 6.72 8.55
CA THR A 181 17.49 7.91 7.71
C THR A 181 16.91 7.61 6.33
N ALA A 182 16.81 6.35 5.89
CA ALA A 182 16.23 6.03 4.59
C ALA A 182 14.78 6.51 4.47
N ILE A 183 14.36 6.92 3.27
CA ILE A 183 12.97 7.26 2.95
C ILE A 183 12.20 5.97 2.77
N LYS A 184 11.14 5.78 3.57
CA LYS A 184 10.31 4.59 3.51
C LYS A 184 9.17 4.75 2.51
N CYS A 185 8.87 3.67 1.82
CA CYS A 185 7.76 3.54 0.87
C CYS A 185 6.96 2.25 1.12
N PRO A 186 5.94 2.29 1.99
CA PRO A 186 5.54 3.40 2.86
C PRO A 186 6.30 3.42 4.20
N SER A 187 6.25 4.55 4.91
CA SER A 187 6.54 4.60 6.34
C SER A 187 5.49 3.84 7.17
N ILE A 188 5.79 3.54 8.44
CA ILE A 188 4.80 2.88 9.31
C ILE A 188 3.50 3.68 9.46
N HIS A 189 3.57 5.02 9.47
CA HIS A 189 2.37 5.87 9.53
C HIS A 189 1.48 5.70 8.29
N TYR A 190 2.09 5.68 7.10
CA TYR A 190 1.34 5.44 5.85
C TYR A 190 0.78 4.02 5.79
N HIS A 191 1.53 3.02 6.27
CA HIS A 191 1.04 1.65 6.37
C HIS A 191 -0.22 1.59 7.24
N LEU A 192 -0.18 2.18 8.44
CA LEU A 192 -1.34 2.24 9.34
C LEU A 192 -2.51 3.04 8.77
N ALA A 193 -2.25 4.10 8.00
CA ALA A 193 -3.29 4.90 7.35
C ALA A 193 -4.10 4.11 6.30
N GLY A 194 -3.55 3.02 5.75
CA GLY A 194 -4.27 2.12 4.84
C GLY A 194 -5.17 1.11 5.54
N ALA A 195 -5.13 1.02 6.87
CA ALA A 195 -5.93 0.05 7.61
C ALA A 195 -7.43 0.27 7.39
N LYS A 196 -8.18 -0.83 7.30
CA LYS A 196 -9.64 -0.80 7.11
C LYS A 196 -10.35 -0.02 8.23
N LYS A 197 -9.82 -0.06 9.46
CA LYS A 197 -10.32 0.78 10.58
C LYS A 197 -10.15 2.28 10.31
N VAL A 198 -9.05 2.71 9.70
CA VAL A 198 -8.85 4.12 9.35
C VAL A 198 -9.82 4.54 8.25
N GLN A 199 -10.02 3.71 7.22
CA GLN A 199 -11.04 3.95 6.19
C GLN A 199 -12.44 4.13 6.81
N GLN A 200 -12.81 3.24 7.75
CA GLN A 200 -14.07 3.33 8.48
C GLN A 200 -14.17 4.60 9.34
N ALA A 201 -13.10 4.96 10.05
CA ALA A 201 -13.06 6.17 10.87
C ALA A 201 -13.19 7.46 10.04
N LEU A 202 -12.55 7.51 8.87
CA LEU A 202 -12.65 8.65 7.94
C LEU A 202 -14.08 8.84 7.40
N ALA A 203 -14.87 7.77 7.32
CA ALA A 203 -16.27 7.85 6.90
C ALA A 203 -17.22 8.41 7.96
N LYS A 204 -16.78 8.55 9.23
CA LYS A 204 -17.58 9.20 10.27
C LYS A 204 -17.72 10.70 9.99
N GLU A 205 -18.91 11.22 10.21
CA GLU A 205 -19.22 12.65 10.04
C GLU A 205 -18.23 13.54 10.82
N GLY A 206 -17.77 14.62 10.20
CA GLY A 206 -16.83 15.57 10.81
C GLY A 206 -15.37 15.11 10.86
N THR A 207 -15.04 13.88 10.41
CA THR A 207 -13.67 13.37 10.49
C THR A 207 -12.81 13.81 9.31
N LEU A 208 -13.35 13.84 8.09
CA LEU A 208 -12.61 14.30 6.90
C LEU A 208 -12.19 15.78 7.03
N GLU A 209 -13.02 16.60 7.65
CA GLU A 209 -12.83 18.03 7.90
C GLU A 209 -11.60 18.33 8.77
N LYS A 210 -11.08 17.32 9.48
CA LYS A 210 -9.82 17.42 10.24
C LYS A 210 -8.58 17.33 9.35
N PHE A 211 -8.71 16.80 8.14
CA PHE A 211 -7.62 16.53 7.20
C PHE A 211 -7.74 17.30 5.89
N LEU A 212 -8.96 17.69 5.51
CA LEU A 212 -9.28 18.44 4.30
C LEU A 212 -9.99 19.73 4.66
N SER A 213 -9.62 20.83 4.00
CA SER A 213 -10.23 22.15 4.22
C SER A 213 -11.13 22.62 3.08
N ASP A 214 -10.98 22.06 1.88
CA ASP A 214 -11.78 22.42 0.70
C ASP A 214 -13.13 21.68 0.73
N PRO A 215 -14.27 22.38 0.84
CA PRO A 215 -15.60 21.77 0.87
C PRO A 215 -15.88 20.89 -0.35
N ASN A 216 -15.38 21.24 -1.53
CA ASN A 216 -15.61 20.46 -2.74
C ASN A 216 -14.84 19.12 -2.71
N GLN A 217 -13.62 19.12 -2.17
CA GLN A 217 -12.85 17.89 -1.98
C GLN A 217 -13.48 16.99 -0.92
N ILE A 218 -13.92 17.58 0.20
CA ILE A 218 -14.63 16.84 1.25
C ILE A 218 -15.86 16.14 0.66
N GLN A 219 -16.67 16.88 -0.12
CA GLN A 219 -17.85 16.33 -0.75
C GLN A 219 -17.52 15.22 -1.75
N ALA A 220 -16.51 15.41 -2.61
CA ALA A 220 -16.07 14.39 -3.57
C ALA A 220 -15.58 13.11 -2.90
N VAL A 221 -14.87 13.21 -1.76
CA VAL A 221 -14.42 12.03 -0.99
C VAL A 221 -15.60 11.35 -0.30
N LYS A 222 -16.58 12.11 0.23
CA LYS A 222 -17.80 11.54 0.82
C LYS A 222 -18.61 10.75 -0.21
N GLU A 223 -18.68 11.22 -1.45
CA GLU A 223 -19.46 10.58 -2.52
C GLU A 223 -18.96 9.18 -2.89
N ILE A 224 -17.65 8.92 -2.76
CA ILE A 224 -17.08 7.60 -3.05
C ILE A 224 -17.20 6.61 -1.89
N PHE A 225 -17.60 7.04 -0.69
CA PHE A 225 -17.77 6.12 0.43
C PHE A 225 -19.03 5.26 0.32
N THR A 226 -18.91 4.04 0.81
CA THR A 226 -20.03 3.14 1.08
C THR A 226 -20.46 3.30 2.55
N GLY A 227 -21.45 2.53 2.98
CA GLY A 227 -21.72 2.39 4.41
C GLY A 227 -20.56 1.65 5.10
N LEU A 228 -19.94 2.29 6.09
CA LEU A 228 -18.79 1.77 6.83
C LEU A 228 -19.07 1.88 8.33
N TRP A 229 -19.23 0.74 8.99
CA TRP A 229 -19.59 0.68 10.40
C TRP A 229 -18.50 0.00 11.22
N SER A 230 -18.38 0.44 12.48
CA SER A 230 -17.52 -0.18 13.47
C SER A 230 -18.23 -1.36 14.13
N LEU A 231 -17.46 -2.29 14.70
CA LEU A 231 -17.94 -3.35 15.60
C LEU A 231 -17.29 -3.20 16.99
N ASP A 232 -17.01 -1.97 17.39
CA ASP A 232 -16.49 -1.69 18.73
C ASP A 232 -17.59 -1.97 19.76
N TYR A 233 -17.23 -2.24 21.02
CA TYR A 233 -18.19 -2.52 22.09
C TYR A 233 -18.89 -1.24 22.59
N ASP A 234 -19.72 -0.66 21.73
CA ASP A 234 -20.55 0.51 21.96
C ASP A 234 -21.89 0.42 21.21
N LYS A 235 -22.76 1.41 21.40
CA LYS A 235 -24.10 1.42 20.78
C LYS A 235 -24.08 1.43 19.26
N GLU A 236 -23.05 2.03 18.63
CA GLU A 236 -22.93 2.03 17.17
C GLU A 236 -22.54 0.65 16.67
N GLY A 237 -21.62 -0.02 17.38
CA GLY A 237 -21.22 -1.40 17.10
C GLY A 237 -22.36 -2.38 17.28
N ASP A 238 -23.11 -2.32 18.39
CA ASP A 238 -24.27 -3.18 18.64
C ASP A 238 -25.30 -3.07 17.51
N ALA A 239 -25.61 -1.84 17.07
CA ALA A 239 -26.52 -1.59 15.96
C ALA A 239 -25.97 -2.13 14.63
N ALA A 240 -24.66 -2.04 14.39
CA ALA A 240 -24.02 -2.60 13.21
C ALA A 240 -24.09 -4.13 13.17
N VAL A 241 -23.92 -4.79 14.32
CA VAL A 241 -24.11 -6.24 14.46
C VAL A 241 -25.56 -6.62 14.14
N GLU A 242 -26.54 -5.95 14.74
CA GLU A 242 -27.97 -6.21 14.46
C GLU A 242 -28.32 -6.06 12.98
N MET A 243 -27.80 -5.01 12.32
CA MET A 243 -27.99 -4.82 10.87
C MET A 243 -27.39 -5.96 10.05
N ALA A 244 -26.15 -6.35 10.37
CA ALA A 244 -25.44 -7.41 9.66
C ALA A 244 -26.08 -8.79 9.85
N LEU A 245 -26.58 -9.10 11.05
CA LEU A 245 -27.28 -10.36 11.33
C LEU A 245 -28.67 -10.42 10.69
N LYS A 246 -29.34 -9.28 10.54
CA LYS A 246 -30.68 -9.22 9.93
C LYS A 246 -30.66 -9.44 8.42
N ASP A 247 -29.65 -8.93 7.72
CA ASP A 247 -29.56 -9.03 6.25
C ASP A 247 -28.09 -9.21 5.80
N PRO A 248 -27.47 -10.35 6.12
CA PRO A 248 -26.03 -10.54 5.94
C PRO A 248 -25.59 -10.46 4.47
N GLY A 249 -26.49 -10.74 3.52
CA GLY A 249 -26.22 -10.65 2.07
C GLY A 249 -25.87 -9.24 1.57
N LYS A 250 -26.15 -8.19 2.36
CA LYS A 250 -25.81 -6.80 2.01
C LYS A 250 -24.45 -6.33 2.50
N TYR A 251 -23.75 -7.13 3.31
CA TYR A 251 -22.56 -6.69 4.03
C TYR A 251 -21.35 -7.56 3.74
N VAL A 252 -20.19 -6.98 4.00
CA VAL A 252 -18.89 -7.66 3.97
C VAL A 252 -18.19 -7.36 5.28
N LEU A 253 -17.82 -8.41 6.00
CA LEU A 253 -17.01 -8.29 7.21
C LEU A 253 -15.54 -8.37 6.82
N LYS A 254 -14.76 -7.33 7.17
CA LYS A 254 -13.36 -7.20 6.79
C LYS A 254 -12.46 -7.16 8.03
N PRO A 255 -11.51 -8.11 8.21
CA PRO A 255 -10.50 -8.02 9.24
C PRO A 255 -9.43 -6.97 8.89
N GLN A 256 -8.60 -6.60 9.86
CA GLN A 256 -7.43 -5.73 9.64
C GLN A 256 -6.27 -6.53 9.01
N ARG A 257 -6.47 -6.96 7.76
CA ARG A 257 -5.51 -7.72 6.95
C ARG A 257 -5.44 -7.13 5.55
N GLU A 258 -4.28 -7.28 4.94
CA GLU A 258 -3.99 -6.91 3.55
C GLU A 258 -3.57 -8.16 2.77
N GLY A 259 -3.71 -8.12 1.44
CA GLY A 259 -3.59 -9.31 0.59
C GLY A 259 -4.90 -10.11 0.62
N GLY A 260 -5.52 -10.31 -0.54
CA GLY A 260 -6.90 -10.80 -0.66
C GLY A 260 -7.21 -12.13 0.05
N GLY A 261 -8.50 -12.47 0.15
CA GLY A 261 -8.97 -13.73 0.72
C GLY A 261 -9.31 -13.70 2.21
N ASN A 262 -9.28 -12.52 2.84
CA ASN A 262 -9.56 -12.36 4.27
C ASN A 262 -11.00 -11.92 4.60
N ASN A 263 -11.81 -11.55 3.60
CA ASN A 263 -13.16 -11.04 3.80
C ASN A 263 -14.17 -12.17 4.04
N ILE A 264 -15.19 -11.89 4.85
CA ILE A 264 -16.31 -12.79 5.16
C ILE A 264 -17.59 -12.17 4.58
N TYR A 265 -18.39 -12.98 3.89
CA TYR A 265 -19.53 -12.52 3.09
C TYR A 265 -20.79 -13.29 3.44
N GLY A 266 -21.94 -12.61 3.35
CA GLY A 266 -23.26 -13.25 3.38
C GLY A 266 -23.44 -14.15 4.61
N ASP A 267 -23.97 -15.34 4.39
CA ASP A 267 -24.37 -16.27 5.46
C ASP A 267 -23.22 -16.76 6.35
N LEU A 268 -21.96 -16.50 5.97
CA LEU A 268 -20.80 -16.75 6.83
C LEU A 268 -20.61 -15.68 7.90
N ILE A 269 -21.23 -14.52 7.78
CA ILE A 269 -21.12 -13.43 8.75
C ILE A 269 -21.67 -13.88 10.12
N PRO A 270 -22.90 -14.41 10.24
CA PRO A 270 -23.43 -14.89 11.53
C PRO A 270 -22.63 -16.02 12.20
N GLU A 271 -21.80 -16.76 11.46
CA GLU A 271 -21.01 -17.87 12.00
C GLU A 271 -19.76 -17.41 12.79
N VAL A 272 -19.40 -16.12 12.72
CA VAL A 272 -18.22 -15.59 13.40
C VAL A 272 -18.49 -15.43 14.89
N SER A 273 -17.73 -16.16 15.71
CA SER A 273 -17.91 -16.32 17.17
C SER A 273 -17.85 -15.04 18.02
N PHE A 274 -17.51 -13.89 17.44
CA PHE A 274 -17.44 -12.60 18.14
C PHE A 274 -18.67 -11.72 17.91
N LEU A 275 -19.62 -12.16 17.07
CA LEU A 275 -20.86 -11.44 16.77
C LEU A 275 -22.06 -11.93 17.62
N VAL A 276 -21.84 -12.93 18.50
CA VAL A 276 -22.85 -13.56 19.36
C VAL A 276 -22.47 -13.40 20.82
#